data_AF-A0A949D498-F1
#
_entry.id   AF-A0A949D498-F1
#
_cell.length_a   1.000
_cell.length_b   1.000
_cell.length_c   1.000
_cell.angle_alpha   90.00
_cell.angle_beta   90.00
_cell.angle_gamma   90.00
#
_symmetry.space_group_name_H-M   'P 1'
#
loop_
_entity.id
_entity.type
_entity.pdbx_description
1 polymer ?
#
loop_
_entity_poly.entity_id
_entity_poly.type
_entity_poly.pdbx_seq_one_letter_code
_entity_poly.pdbx_strand_id
1 'polypeptide(L)'
;METTLNYQITYPPQAAARSAVVADPNAPLFASEDGLASSLSSQECVFQIKRSGETHVMTYQVLRALDQCREFHSLDEHAARIESTIAGLAGKREDIKRVLDSLTQRRLLISDDQFVERLTRAPVRTPAELRGIFIRACDRPAQLSRLLASLGDYERRHRGGRRYTVLDDSSLPAHANEQRDLLREFARTTGCKVHYVGRAEAAKLAERLGKAVPAARTAAQRLLLRDAQQPSQRFGGGRGWNLAMLLSAGARLALLDDDLLLPLRRPEYARPGLDPNPAALAHARFPSSMEEALASGEEVAGDAFALDMECCGQALGAVLATRYPVERAALRGMNLGRLDNLAETSRIVATLHGSRGSSRTENALWLYQLDVQSRAEFWQERASYQRHVDAQHVVHTVAQARVVPYANFTPFMLDNAALLPCTNPVGRGEDSLAGALTRFCDPDALALEMPESIGHWQETARRRADKTLAANLPRVNHFLRDFVQRQYGLFQAEDPAARMGMLVHVLRDMAGASENARIAHLREYLSYVRANIIDNLQHQIEGVPEAPVWWLADAREVVQANAKALLANAPPRLGDWAEDIDAPGCARALAQECNALADCCEHWPALWAHAAEQGDKLLAQA
;
A
#
# COMPACT_ATOMS: atom_id res chain seq x y z
N MET A 1 19.47 -18.89 10.03
CA MET A 1 20.33 -19.64 9.08
C MET A 1 19.87 -19.22 7.70
N GLU A 2 20.40 -18.09 7.23
CA GLU A 2 20.03 -17.49 5.94
C GLU A 2 20.71 -18.27 4.82
N THR A 3 19.92 -18.78 3.88
CA THR A 3 20.41 -19.30 2.60
C THR A 3 19.67 -18.59 1.47
N THR A 4 19.81 -17.27 1.46
CA THR A 4 19.64 -16.46 0.25
C THR A 4 21.03 -15.94 -0.06
N LEU A 5 21.64 -16.47 -1.13
CA LEU A 5 22.84 -15.89 -1.74
C LEU A 5 22.45 -14.53 -2.33
N ASN A 6 22.34 -13.52 -1.47
CA ASN A 6 22.21 -12.13 -1.86
C ASN A 6 23.61 -11.61 -2.17
N TYR A 7 23.94 -11.52 -3.45
CA TYR A 7 25.03 -10.66 -3.88
C TYR A 7 24.58 -9.20 -3.72
N GLN A 8 24.78 -8.62 -2.54
CA GLN A 8 24.77 -7.18 -2.36
C GLN A 8 26.06 -6.62 -2.98
N ILE A 9 25.93 -6.00 -4.15
CA ILE A 9 26.99 -5.15 -4.71
C ILE A 9 26.69 -3.73 -4.23
N THR A 10 27.46 -3.25 -3.25
CA THR A 10 27.45 -1.87 -2.79
C THR A 10 28.14 -1.00 -3.85
N TYR A 11 27.43 -0.05 -4.46
CA TYR A 11 28.03 0.88 -5.41
C TYR A 11 28.54 2.14 -4.70
N PRO A 12 29.77 2.61 -4.97
CA PRO A 12 30.19 3.97 -4.63
C PRO A 12 29.42 4.99 -5.49
N PRO A 13 29.29 6.25 -5.04
CA PRO A 13 28.60 7.29 -5.79
C PRO A 13 29.21 7.49 -7.19
N GLN A 14 28.34 7.59 -8.20
CA GLN A 14 28.71 7.87 -9.59
C GLN A 14 29.53 9.16 -9.68
N ALA A 15 30.73 9.07 -10.27
CA ALA A 15 31.43 10.24 -10.77
C ALA A 15 30.64 10.84 -11.94
N ALA A 16 30.47 12.15 -11.94
CA ALA A 16 29.75 12.89 -12.96
C ALA A 16 30.32 12.60 -14.37
N ALA A 17 29.49 12.01 -15.24
CA ALA A 17 29.85 11.76 -16.64
C ALA A 17 29.82 13.08 -17.44
N ARG A 18 30.88 13.33 -18.22
CA ARG A 18 30.93 14.38 -19.25
C ARG A 18 30.57 13.81 -20.62
N SER A 19 29.92 14.68 -21.41
CA SER A 19 29.35 14.52 -22.76
C SER A 19 28.00 13.81 -22.81
N ALA A 20 26.93 14.56 -22.54
CA ALA A 20 25.57 14.14 -22.87
C ALA A 20 25.42 14.15 -24.38
N VAL A 21 25.32 12.97 -25.00
CA VAL A 21 24.61 12.84 -26.28
C VAL A 21 23.28 13.56 -26.10
N VAL A 22 22.96 14.51 -26.98
CA VAL A 22 21.64 15.16 -26.94
C VAL A 22 20.61 14.06 -27.17
N ALA A 23 19.83 13.77 -26.13
CA ALA A 23 18.81 12.74 -26.19
C ALA A 23 17.78 13.12 -27.26
N ASP A 24 17.63 12.28 -28.29
CA ASP A 24 16.48 12.36 -29.18
C ASP A 24 15.25 11.86 -28.41
N PRO A 25 14.26 12.71 -28.10
CA PRO A 25 13.09 12.32 -27.34
C PRO A 25 12.23 11.26 -28.05
N ASN A 26 12.41 11.08 -29.36
CA ASN A 26 11.64 10.13 -30.18
C ASN A 26 12.39 8.84 -30.51
N ALA A 27 13.66 8.71 -30.09
CA ALA A 27 14.43 7.50 -30.35
C ALA A 27 13.87 6.30 -29.55
N PRO A 28 13.82 5.09 -30.13
CA PRO A 28 13.45 3.88 -29.41
C PRO A 28 14.36 3.65 -28.20
N LEU A 29 13.76 3.24 -27.08
CA LEU A 29 14.47 3.00 -25.83
C LEU A 29 14.67 1.51 -25.61
N PHE A 30 15.79 1.14 -24.99
CA PHE A 30 16.14 -0.24 -24.69
C PHE A 30 16.61 -0.37 -23.24
N ALA A 31 16.26 -1.46 -22.57
CA ALA A 31 16.78 -1.81 -21.26
C ALA A 31 17.15 -3.29 -21.20
N SER A 32 18.17 -3.64 -20.42
CA SER A 32 18.60 -5.03 -20.24
C SER A 32 17.70 -5.82 -19.30
N GLU A 33 17.43 -7.08 -19.66
CA GLU A 33 16.79 -8.06 -18.78
C GLU A 33 17.66 -8.32 -17.54
N ASP A 34 17.01 -8.60 -16.40
CA ASP A 34 17.68 -9.03 -15.19
C ASP A 34 17.92 -10.55 -15.20
N GLY A 35 18.96 -11.01 -14.50
CA GLY A 35 19.34 -12.42 -14.56
C GLY A 35 20.44 -12.85 -13.62
N LEU A 36 20.64 -14.16 -13.55
CA LEU A 36 21.64 -14.82 -12.74
C LEU A 36 22.86 -15.16 -13.59
N ALA A 37 24.04 -14.69 -13.19
CA ALA A 37 25.29 -15.03 -13.84
C ALA A 37 26.05 -16.11 -13.06
N SER A 38 26.56 -17.12 -13.76
CA SER A 38 27.43 -18.17 -13.20
C SER A 38 28.65 -18.36 -14.07
N SER A 39 29.83 -18.43 -13.45
CA SER A 39 31.11 -18.57 -14.16
C SER A 39 31.22 -19.93 -14.87
N LEU A 40 31.61 -19.92 -16.16
CA LEU A 40 32.04 -21.13 -16.88
C LEU A 40 33.56 -21.23 -16.96
N SER A 41 34.24 -20.10 -17.10
CA SER A 41 35.69 -20.01 -17.19
C SER A 41 36.18 -18.67 -16.63
N SER A 42 37.49 -18.39 -16.76
CA SER A 42 38.06 -17.08 -16.43
C SER A 42 37.59 -15.96 -17.36
N GLN A 43 36.99 -16.28 -18.51
CA GLN A 43 36.55 -15.30 -19.51
C GLN A 43 35.05 -15.32 -19.78
N GLU A 44 34.38 -16.43 -19.50
CA GLU A 44 32.98 -16.68 -19.87
C GLU A 44 32.09 -16.99 -18.67
N CYS A 45 30.82 -16.65 -18.83
CA CYS A 45 29.75 -16.94 -17.90
C CYS A 45 28.50 -17.42 -18.66
N VAL A 46 27.68 -18.17 -17.94
CA VAL A 46 26.27 -18.36 -18.26
C VAL A 46 25.47 -17.25 -17.60
N PHE A 47 24.60 -16.59 -18.36
CA PHE A 47 23.60 -15.66 -17.87
C PHE A 47 22.21 -16.27 -18.11
N GLN A 48 21.45 -16.46 -17.04
CA GLN A 48 20.08 -16.93 -17.10
C GLN A 48 19.12 -15.77 -16.83
N ILE A 49 18.23 -15.47 -17.78
CA ILE A 49 17.23 -14.42 -17.64
C ILE A 49 16.26 -14.81 -16.52
N LYS A 50 16.08 -13.95 -15.52
CA LYS A 50 15.23 -14.22 -14.34
C LYS A 50 13.78 -14.46 -14.73
N ARG A 51 13.28 -13.69 -15.70
CA ARG A 51 11.87 -13.73 -16.14
C ARG A 51 11.53 -14.94 -17.01
N SER A 52 12.35 -15.29 -17.99
CA SER A 52 12.06 -16.36 -18.95
C SER A 52 12.74 -17.69 -18.62
N GLY A 53 13.79 -17.67 -17.79
CA GLY A 53 14.68 -18.80 -17.56
C GLY A 53 15.62 -19.12 -18.73
N GLU A 54 15.56 -18.36 -19.83
CA GLU A 54 16.42 -18.56 -21.00
C GLU A 54 17.89 -18.33 -20.65
N THR A 55 18.77 -19.16 -21.21
CA THR A 55 20.18 -19.24 -20.83
C THR A 55 21.08 -18.82 -21.98
N HIS A 56 22.06 -17.97 -21.68
CA HIS A 56 22.98 -17.40 -22.65
C HIS A 56 24.42 -17.53 -22.18
N VAL A 57 25.31 -18.04 -23.03
CA VAL A 57 26.76 -17.94 -22.81
C VAL A 57 27.26 -16.60 -23.36
N MET A 58 28.10 -15.92 -22.58
CA MET A 58 28.74 -14.66 -22.97
C MET A 58 30.03 -14.41 -22.19
N THR A 59 30.86 -13.49 -22.69
CA THR A 59 32.06 -13.06 -21.97
C THR A 59 31.71 -12.10 -20.83
N TYR A 60 32.57 -12.00 -19.81
CA TYR A 60 32.37 -11.01 -18.74
C TYR A 60 32.38 -9.57 -19.24
N GLN A 61 33.05 -9.28 -20.35
CA GLN A 61 33.01 -7.96 -20.96
C GLN A 61 31.62 -7.63 -21.50
N VAL A 62 30.94 -8.59 -22.13
CA VAL A 62 29.55 -8.45 -22.59
C VAL A 62 28.59 -8.35 -21.40
N LEU A 63 28.79 -9.14 -20.35
CA LEU A 63 27.98 -9.06 -19.13
C LEU A 63 28.11 -7.65 -18.49
N ARG A 64 29.32 -7.10 -18.42
CA ARG A 64 29.53 -5.73 -17.90
C ARG A 64 28.90 -4.65 -18.79
N ALA A 65 28.88 -4.83 -20.11
CA ALA A 65 28.16 -3.93 -21.00
C ALA A 65 26.64 -4.01 -20.77
N LEU A 66 26.09 -5.23 -20.68
CA LEU A 66 24.67 -5.48 -20.37
C LEU A 66 24.26 -4.83 -19.04
N ASP A 67 25.14 -4.89 -18.04
CA ASP A 67 24.96 -4.27 -16.73
C ASP A 67 24.85 -2.74 -16.77
N GLN A 68 25.51 -2.08 -17.73
CA GLN A 68 25.38 -0.63 -17.92
C GLN A 68 24.07 -0.23 -18.63
N CYS A 69 23.35 -1.20 -19.21
CA CYS A 69 22.14 -0.98 -19.98
C CYS A 69 20.83 -1.27 -19.23
N ARG A 70 20.86 -1.33 -17.89
CA ARG A 70 19.67 -1.68 -17.08
C ARG A 70 18.51 -0.70 -17.18
N GLU A 71 18.78 0.54 -17.55
CA GLU A 71 17.79 1.62 -17.68
C GLU A 71 17.37 1.80 -19.14
N PHE A 72 16.10 2.15 -19.38
CA PHE A 72 15.62 2.48 -20.71
C PHE A 72 16.30 3.75 -21.26
N HIS A 73 17.18 3.58 -22.23
CA HIS A 73 17.80 4.65 -23.00
C HIS A 73 17.96 4.22 -24.46
N SER A 74 18.21 5.16 -25.36
CA SER A 74 18.54 4.82 -26.75
C SER A 74 19.86 4.04 -26.84
N LEU A 75 20.06 3.28 -27.91
CA LEU A 75 21.31 2.55 -28.15
C LEU A 75 22.52 3.50 -28.21
N ASP A 76 22.33 4.74 -28.68
CA ASP A 76 23.37 5.76 -28.72
C ASP A 76 23.79 6.26 -27.34
N GLU A 77 22.82 6.39 -26.43
CA GLU A 77 23.07 6.75 -25.02
C GLU A 77 23.76 5.60 -24.29
N HIS A 78 23.32 4.35 -24.52
CA HIS A 78 23.99 3.16 -23.99
C HIS A 78 25.43 3.04 -24.49
N ALA A 79 25.66 3.25 -25.78
CA ALA A 79 27.00 3.22 -26.35
C ALA A 79 27.91 4.27 -25.71
N ALA A 80 27.42 5.50 -25.51
CA ALA A 80 28.16 6.57 -24.83
C ALA A 80 28.49 6.22 -23.37
N ARG A 81 27.52 5.64 -22.64
CA ARG A 81 27.71 5.21 -21.24
C ARG A 81 28.76 4.09 -21.15
N ILE A 82 28.67 3.06 -22.00
CA ILE A 82 29.64 1.96 -22.05
C ILE A 82 31.04 2.47 -22.40
N GLU A 83 31.15 3.32 -23.42
CA GLU A 83 32.42 3.89 -23.88
C GLU A 83 33.14 4.67 -22.77
N SER A 84 32.37 5.41 -21.95
CA SER A 84 32.91 6.20 -20.84
C SER A 84 33.18 5.41 -19.56
N THR A 85 32.48 4.28 -19.34
CA THR A 85 32.54 3.54 -18.07
C THR A 85 33.45 2.30 -18.13
N ILE A 86 33.58 1.66 -19.30
CA ILE A 86 34.35 0.41 -19.44
C ILE A 86 35.73 0.68 -20.04
N ALA A 87 36.76 0.55 -19.21
CA ALA A 87 38.16 0.65 -19.64
C ALA A 87 38.47 -0.36 -20.77
N GLY A 88 39.08 0.12 -21.87
CA GLY A 88 39.40 -0.68 -23.05
C GLY A 88 38.36 -0.63 -24.19
N LEU A 89 37.23 0.04 -23.97
CA LEU A 89 36.18 0.31 -24.98
C LEU A 89 36.10 1.77 -25.43
N ALA A 90 36.93 2.67 -24.88
CA ALA A 90 37.03 4.06 -25.33
C ALA A 90 37.38 4.14 -26.83
N GLY A 91 36.65 4.96 -27.59
CA GLY A 91 36.84 5.13 -29.03
C GLY A 91 36.29 3.99 -29.90
N LYS A 92 35.63 2.98 -29.30
CA LYS A 92 35.08 1.80 -30.02
C LYS A 92 33.56 1.85 -30.20
N ARG A 93 33.00 3.04 -30.40
CA ARG A 93 31.54 3.28 -30.45
C ARG A 93 30.81 2.35 -31.42
N GLU A 94 31.33 2.16 -32.64
CA GLU A 94 30.71 1.28 -33.64
C GLU A 94 30.76 -0.20 -33.26
N ASP A 95 31.81 -0.66 -32.58
CA ASP A 95 31.88 -2.03 -32.07
C ASP A 95 30.87 -2.25 -30.95
N ILE A 96 30.73 -1.26 -30.05
CA ILE A 96 29.75 -1.29 -28.97
C ILE A 96 28.33 -1.37 -29.54
N LYS A 97 28.00 -0.53 -30.54
CA LYS A 97 26.69 -0.56 -31.20
C LYS A 97 26.38 -1.94 -31.80
N ARG A 98 27.33 -2.56 -32.50
CA ARG A 98 27.16 -3.91 -33.05
C ARG A 98 26.87 -4.96 -31.97
N VAL A 99 27.52 -4.86 -30.81
CA VAL A 99 27.24 -5.74 -29.66
C VAL A 99 25.84 -5.47 -29.10
N LEU A 100 25.44 -4.20 -28.93
CA LEU A 100 24.11 -3.85 -28.45
C LEU A 100 23.02 -4.36 -29.41
N ASP A 101 23.20 -4.21 -30.72
CA ASP A 101 22.28 -4.77 -31.73
C ASP A 101 22.16 -6.30 -31.60
N SER A 102 23.28 -6.99 -31.37
CA SER A 102 23.27 -8.44 -31.11
C SER A 102 22.51 -8.80 -29.83
N LEU A 103 22.66 -8.00 -28.76
CA LEU A 103 21.91 -8.19 -27.51
C LEU A 103 20.40 -7.97 -27.71
N THR A 104 20.00 -7.01 -28.54
CA THR A 104 18.59 -6.80 -28.94
C THR A 104 18.06 -7.99 -29.72
N GLN A 105 18.80 -8.50 -30.71
CA GLN A 105 18.41 -9.70 -31.48
C GLN A 105 18.25 -10.95 -30.60
N ARG A 106 19.08 -11.06 -29.56
CA ARG A 106 19.03 -12.14 -28.56
C ARG A 106 18.01 -11.90 -27.44
N ARG A 107 17.22 -10.81 -27.50
CA ARG A 107 16.23 -10.42 -26.48
C ARG A 107 16.83 -10.23 -25.08
N LEU A 108 18.11 -9.88 -25.00
CA LEU A 108 18.79 -9.46 -23.78
C LEU A 108 18.64 -7.96 -23.53
N LEU A 109 18.44 -7.18 -24.59
CA LEU A 109 17.96 -5.80 -24.54
C LEU A 109 16.52 -5.78 -25.09
N ILE A 110 15.59 -5.30 -24.26
CA ILE A 110 14.17 -5.21 -24.58
C ILE A 110 13.86 -3.77 -24.94
N SER A 111 13.20 -3.57 -26.09
CA SER A 111 12.71 -2.24 -26.47
C SER A 111 11.50 -1.83 -25.63
N ASP A 112 11.31 -0.53 -25.45
CA ASP A 112 10.11 0.06 -24.85
C ASP A 112 8.82 -0.40 -25.53
N ASP A 113 8.80 -0.50 -26.86
CA ASP A 113 7.66 -1.04 -27.62
C ASP A 113 7.33 -2.48 -27.23
N GLN A 114 8.35 -3.36 -27.22
CA GLN A 114 8.17 -4.75 -26.82
C GLN A 114 7.71 -4.87 -25.37
N PHE A 115 8.21 -4.00 -24.50
CA PHE A 115 7.79 -3.95 -23.09
C PHE A 115 6.32 -3.57 -22.96
N VAL A 116 5.88 -2.48 -23.59
CA VAL A 116 4.49 -1.99 -23.52
C VAL A 116 3.52 -2.95 -24.22
N GLU A 117 3.90 -3.51 -25.38
CA GLU A 117 3.10 -4.51 -26.09
C GLU A 117 2.88 -5.76 -25.21
N ARG A 118 3.94 -6.25 -24.57
CA ARG A 118 3.84 -7.39 -23.63
C ARG A 118 2.94 -7.04 -22.45
N LEU A 119 3.17 -5.88 -21.83
CA LEU A 119 2.47 -5.47 -20.62
C LEU A 119 0.95 -5.31 -20.84
N THR A 120 0.53 -4.96 -22.05
CA THR A 120 -0.89 -4.80 -22.42
C THR A 120 -1.54 -6.09 -22.92
N ARG A 121 -0.77 -7.18 -23.05
CA ARG A 121 -1.22 -8.47 -23.60
C ARG A 121 -1.80 -9.40 -22.52
N ALA A 122 -2.85 -8.95 -21.84
CA ALA A 122 -3.60 -9.78 -20.90
C ALA A 122 -5.06 -9.96 -21.35
N PRO A 123 -5.65 -11.16 -21.19
CA PRO A 123 -7.07 -11.33 -21.43
C PRO A 123 -7.88 -10.51 -20.42
N VAL A 124 -8.96 -9.90 -20.90
CA VAL A 124 -9.97 -9.28 -20.04
C VAL A 124 -10.56 -10.36 -19.13
N ARG A 125 -10.60 -10.09 -17.83
CA ARG A 125 -11.22 -10.98 -16.85
C ARG A 125 -12.69 -10.63 -16.74
N THR A 126 -13.53 -11.60 -16.37
CA THR A 126 -14.87 -11.34 -15.87
C THR A 126 -14.75 -11.10 -14.36
N PRO A 127 -14.87 -9.85 -13.86
CA PRO A 127 -14.80 -9.60 -12.43
C PRO A 127 -16.04 -10.16 -11.73
N ALA A 128 -15.93 -10.49 -10.44
CA ALA A 128 -17.09 -10.91 -9.65
C ALA A 128 -18.11 -9.77 -9.51
N GLU A 129 -19.35 -10.08 -9.14
CA GLU A 129 -20.37 -9.05 -8.89
C GLU A 129 -20.04 -8.19 -7.65
N LEU A 130 -20.59 -6.99 -7.58
CA LEU A 130 -20.50 -6.14 -6.38
C LEU A 130 -21.51 -6.62 -5.32
N ARG A 131 -21.03 -7.06 -4.15
CA ARG A 131 -21.89 -7.44 -3.01
C ARG A 131 -22.63 -6.23 -2.43
N GLY A 132 -21.94 -5.12 -2.31
CA GLY A 132 -22.46 -3.89 -1.72
C GLY A 132 -21.37 -2.94 -1.26
N ILE A 133 -21.83 -1.83 -0.68
CA ILE A 133 -21.00 -0.79 -0.06
C ILE A 133 -21.05 -1.00 1.44
N PHE A 134 -19.90 -1.24 2.04
CA PHE A 134 -19.74 -1.42 3.49
C PHE A 134 -19.16 -0.14 4.09
N ILE A 135 -19.79 0.35 5.15
CA ILE A 135 -19.41 1.57 5.85
C ILE A 135 -18.95 1.19 7.25
N ARG A 136 -17.69 1.43 7.59
CA ARG A 136 -17.17 1.26 8.95
C ARG A 136 -17.50 2.50 9.78
N ALA A 137 -18.17 2.30 10.91
CA ALA A 137 -18.55 3.39 11.81
C ALA A 137 -18.26 3.02 13.27
N CYS A 138 -17.88 4.00 14.08
CA CYS A 138 -17.63 3.79 15.51
C CYS A 138 -17.74 5.10 16.30
N ASP A 139 -18.78 5.21 17.14
CA ASP A 139 -18.99 6.30 18.10
C ASP A 139 -18.97 7.72 17.50
N ARG A 140 -19.33 7.87 16.21
CA ARG A 140 -19.23 9.14 15.46
C ARG A 140 -20.46 9.37 14.54
N PRO A 141 -21.68 9.44 15.09
CA PRO A 141 -22.91 9.56 14.30
C PRO A 141 -22.93 10.80 13.39
N ALA A 142 -22.32 11.91 13.81
CA ALA A 142 -22.25 13.12 12.99
C ALA A 142 -21.41 12.95 11.72
N GLN A 143 -20.33 12.16 11.76
CA GLN A 143 -19.53 11.81 10.58
C GLN A 143 -20.36 10.93 9.64
N LEU A 144 -20.97 9.86 10.18
CA LEU A 144 -21.82 8.96 9.41
C LEU A 144 -22.98 9.70 8.73
N SER A 145 -23.61 10.66 9.43
CA SER A 145 -24.67 11.49 8.88
C SER A 145 -24.22 12.26 7.63
N ARG A 146 -23.04 12.88 7.65
CA ARG A 146 -22.47 13.59 6.48
C ARG A 146 -22.18 12.65 5.33
N LEU A 147 -21.59 11.48 5.60
CA LEU A 147 -21.34 10.47 4.57
C LEU A 147 -22.66 10.01 3.93
N LEU A 148 -23.66 9.62 4.73
CA LEU A 148 -24.97 9.17 4.24
C LEU A 148 -25.70 10.25 3.45
N ALA A 149 -25.59 11.52 3.85
CA ALA A 149 -26.13 12.64 3.07
C ALA A 149 -25.47 12.72 1.68
N SER A 150 -24.12 12.68 1.63
CA SER A 150 -23.38 12.70 0.36
C SER A 150 -23.71 11.49 -0.53
N LEU A 151 -23.87 10.30 0.05
CA LEU A 151 -24.31 9.10 -0.64
C LEU A 151 -25.75 9.21 -1.14
N GLY A 152 -26.62 9.89 -0.39
CA GLY A 152 -28.01 10.10 -0.78
C GLY A 152 -28.13 11.00 -2.00
N ASP A 153 -27.36 12.09 -2.04
CA ASP A 153 -27.21 12.93 -3.23
C ASP A 153 -26.66 12.12 -4.42
N TYR A 154 -25.67 11.27 -4.14
CA TYR A 154 -25.03 10.43 -5.12
C TYR A 154 -25.99 9.41 -5.77
N GLU A 155 -26.75 8.69 -4.95
CA GLU A 155 -27.75 7.72 -5.41
C GLU A 155 -28.87 8.38 -6.20
N ARG A 156 -29.32 9.58 -5.81
CA ARG A 156 -30.31 10.35 -6.60
C ARG A 156 -29.79 10.69 -7.99
N ARG A 157 -28.50 11.04 -8.09
CA ARG A 157 -27.87 11.46 -9.35
C ARG A 157 -27.64 10.27 -10.30
N HIS A 158 -27.05 9.19 -9.79
CA HIS A 158 -26.60 8.06 -10.63
C HIS A 158 -27.59 6.90 -10.68
N ARG A 159 -28.59 6.86 -9.79
CA ARG A 159 -29.62 5.81 -9.71
C ARG A 159 -29.03 4.40 -9.65
N GLY A 160 -27.97 4.24 -8.86
CA GLY A 160 -27.20 2.98 -8.78
C GLY A 160 -27.97 1.86 -8.08
N GLY A 161 -28.93 2.18 -7.20
CA GLY A 161 -29.76 1.18 -6.52
C GLY A 161 -28.94 0.25 -5.63
N ARG A 162 -27.84 0.76 -5.07
CA ARG A 162 -26.84 -0.05 -4.39
C ARG A 162 -27.31 -0.52 -3.03
N ARG A 163 -26.64 -1.56 -2.53
CA ARG A 163 -26.85 -2.11 -1.20
C ARG A 163 -25.83 -1.54 -0.23
N TYR A 164 -26.28 -0.98 0.88
CA TYR A 164 -25.43 -0.36 1.89
C TYR A 164 -25.45 -1.16 3.19
N THR A 165 -24.29 -1.37 3.80
CA THR A 165 -24.17 -2.06 5.09
C THR A 165 -23.34 -1.23 6.04
N VAL A 166 -23.93 -0.77 7.16
CA VAL A 166 -23.16 -0.12 8.23
C VAL A 166 -22.63 -1.20 9.17
N LEU A 167 -21.30 -1.24 9.30
CA LEU A 167 -20.55 -2.09 10.23
C LEU A 167 -20.22 -1.24 11.45
N ASP A 168 -21.05 -1.36 12.49
CA ASP A 168 -21.02 -0.48 13.65
C ASP A 168 -20.27 -1.12 14.81
N ASP A 169 -19.11 -0.55 15.13
CA ASP A 169 -18.29 -0.95 16.26
C ASP A 169 -18.44 0.00 17.46
N SER A 170 -19.48 0.82 17.52
CA SER A 170 -19.71 1.78 18.62
C SER A 170 -19.71 1.10 19.99
N SER A 171 -19.04 1.75 20.95
CA SER A 171 -19.05 1.35 22.36
C SER A 171 -20.24 1.95 23.12
N LEU A 172 -20.75 3.11 22.66
CA LEU A 172 -21.83 3.83 23.31
C LEU A 172 -23.19 3.43 22.70
N PRO A 173 -24.13 2.88 23.50
CA PRO A 173 -25.44 2.47 22.99
C PRO A 173 -26.23 3.61 22.33
N ALA A 174 -26.06 4.85 22.81
CA ALA A 174 -26.70 6.03 22.22
C ALA A 174 -26.24 6.27 20.78
N HIS A 175 -24.92 6.21 20.53
CA HIS A 175 -24.37 6.36 19.19
C HIS A 175 -24.80 5.23 18.26
N ALA A 176 -24.81 3.98 18.76
CA ALA A 176 -25.28 2.84 17.99
C ALA A 176 -26.76 2.99 17.55
N ASN A 177 -27.62 3.48 18.44
CA ASN A 177 -29.03 3.74 18.12
C ASN A 177 -29.16 4.88 17.10
N GLU A 178 -28.43 5.98 17.28
CA GLU A 178 -28.45 7.12 16.34
C GLU A 178 -27.98 6.71 14.95
N GLN A 179 -26.88 5.96 14.85
CA GLN A 179 -26.38 5.44 13.57
C GLN A 179 -27.38 4.51 12.87
N ARG A 180 -28.13 3.70 13.64
CA ARG A 180 -29.20 2.86 13.10
C ARG A 180 -30.35 3.70 12.55
N ASP A 181 -30.74 4.76 13.25
CA ASP A 181 -31.82 5.65 12.81
C ASP A 181 -31.42 6.47 11.58
N LEU A 182 -30.17 6.95 11.52
CA LEU A 182 -29.60 7.59 10.33
C LEU A 182 -29.65 6.67 9.11
N LEU A 183 -29.31 5.39 9.27
CA LEU A 183 -29.36 4.43 8.18
C LEU A 183 -30.80 4.12 7.72
N ARG A 184 -31.76 4.05 8.65
CA ARG A 184 -33.19 3.88 8.32
C ARG A 184 -33.72 5.06 7.53
N GLU A 185 -33.35 6.27 7.93
CA GLU A 185 -33.72 7.50 7.23
C GLU A 185 -33.10 7.56 5.84
N PHE A 186 -31.83 7.18 5.71
CA PHE A 186 -31.17 7.04 4.41
C PHE A 186 -31.93 6.05 3.51
N ALA A 187 -32.32 4.88 4.00
CA ALA A 187 -33.09 3.91 3.23
C ALA A 187 -34.46 4.46 2.79
N ARG A 188 -35.15 5.18 3.69
CA ARG A 188 -36.46 5.79 3.41
C ARG A 188 -36.37 6.86 2.32
N THR A 189 -35.30 7.65 2.32
CA THR A 189 -35.12 8.77 1.40
C THR A 189 -34.56 8.37 0.03
N THR A 190 -33.79 7.29 -0.04
CA THR A 190 -33.14 6.82 -1.28
C THR A 190 -33.84 5.63 -1.92
N GLY A 191 -34.58 4.83 -1.14
CA GLY A 191 -35.11 3.54 -1.58
C GLY A 191 -34.05 2.42 -1.65
N CYS A 192 -32.81 2.70 -1.26
CA CYS A 192 -31.73 1.71 -1.28
C CYS A 192 -31.94 0.61 -0.24
N LYS A 193 -31.45 -0.60 -0.55
CA LYS A 193 -31.43 -1.71 0.41
C LYS A 193 -30.33 -1.46 1.44
N VAL A 194 -30.67 -1.48 2.72
CA VAL A 194 -29.72 -1.26 3.82
C VAL A 194 -29.64 -2.42 4.79
N HIS A 195 -28.48 -2.59 5.41
CA HIS A 195 -28.21 -3.54 6.49
C HIS A 195 -27.44 -2.83 7.60
N TYR A 196 -27.75 -3.16 8.85
CA TYR A 196 -27.02 -2.67 10.01
C TYR A 196 -26.42 -3.87 10.74
N VAL A 197 -25.10 -3.89 10.93
CA VAL A 197 -24.39 -4.93 11.67
C VAL A 197 -23.71 -4.27 12.86
N GLY A 198 -24.38 -4.26 14.01
CA GLY A 198 -23.81 -3.82 15.28
C GLY A 198 -23.44 -5.01 16.16
N ARG A 199 -23.26 -4.75 17.46
CA ARG A 199 -22.86 -5.75 18.46
C ARG A 199 -23.75 -7.01 18.48
N ALA A 200 -25.07 -6.83 18.40
CA ALA A 200 -26.02 -7.94 18.48
C ALA A 200 -26.00 -8.80 17.20
N GLU A 201 -25.94 -8.16 16.04
CA GLU A 201 -25.88 -8.81 14.73
C GLU A 201 -24.54 -9.55 14.56
N ALA A 202 -23.43 -8.92 14.94
CA ALA A 202 -22.11 -9.55 14.94
C ALA A 202 -22.05 -10.77 15.87
N ALA A 203 -22.68 -10.72 17.05
CA ALA A 203 -22.76 -11.86 17.96
C ALA A 203 -23.52 -13.05 17.35
N LYS A 204 -24.67 -12.81 16.72
CA LYS A 204 -25.43 -13.84 16.01
C LYS A 204 -24.63 -14.42 14.84
N LEU A 205 -23.94 -13.58 14.08
CA LEU A 205 -23.09 -14.01 12.98
C LEU A 205 -21.94 -14.90 13.48
N ALA A 206 -21.23 -14.48 14.53
CA ALA A 206 -20.15 -15.26 15.14
C ALA A 206 -20.65 -16.61 15.69
N GLU A 207 -21.83 -16.65 16.32
CA GLU A 207 -22.43 -17.89 16.80
C GLU A 207 -22.75 -18.85 15.65
N ARG A 208 -23.35 -18.33 14.57
CA ARG A 208 -23.69 -19.13 13.38
C ARG A 208 -22.44 -19.66 12.68
N LEU A 209 -21.43 -18.82 12.48
CA LEU A 209 -20.13 -19.24 11.93
C LEU A 209 -19.48 -20.28 12.82
N GLY A 210 -19.50 -20.11 14.15
CA GLY A 210 -18.97 -21.08 15.11
C GLY A 210 -19.79 -22.38 15.26
N LYS A 211 -21.01 -22.43 14.72
CA LYS A 211 -21.81 -23.66 14.56
C LYS A 211 -21.47 -24.36 13.25
N ALA A 212 -21.33 -23.60 12.16
CA ALA A 212 -21.00 -24.13 10.83
C ALA A 212 -19.55 -24.61 10.71
N VAL A 213 -18.62 -23.90 11.36
CA VAL A 213 -17.19 -24.21 11.38
C VAL A 213 -16.73 -24.33 12.85
N PRO A 214 -17.02 -25.45 13.54
CA PRO A 214 -16.77 -25.59 14.98
C PRO A 214 -15.32 -25.33 15.40
N ALA A 215 -14.35 -25.78 14.59
CA ALA A 215 -12.93 -25.56 14.84
C ALA A 215 -12.55 -24.07 14.86
N ALA A 216 -13.28 -23.22 14.14
CA ALA A 216 -13.02 -21.80 14.03
C ALA A 216 -13.83 -20.94 15.01
N ARG A 217 -14.60 -21.55 15.93
CA ARG A 217 -15.53 -20.82 16.82
C ARG A 217 -14.84 -19.71 17.62
N THR A 218 -13.72 -20.02 18.27
CA THR A 218 -12.97 -19.05 19.09
C THR A 218 -12.38 -17.94 18.21
N ALA A 219 -11.83 -18.29 17.05
CA ALA A 219 -11.30 -17.33 16.10
C ALA A 219 -12.40 -16.38 15.57
N ALA A 220 -13.58 -16.90 15.22
CA ALA A 220 -14.72 -16.10 14.79
C ALA A 220 -15.16 -15.10 15.87
N GLN A 221 -15.24 -15.53 17.13
CA GLN A 221 -15.54 -14.61 18.23
C GLN A 221 -14.47 -13.52 18.39
N ARG A 222 -13.20 -13.90 18.36
CA ARG A 222 -12.05 -12.99 18.47
C ARG A 222 -12.02 -11.95 17.34
N LEU A 223 -12.28 -12.38 16.11
CA LEU A 223 -12.24 -11.55 14.90
C LEU A 223 -13.39 -10.53 14.82
N LEU A 224 -14.57 -10.88 15.35
CA LEU A 224 -15.81 -10.16 15.08
C LEU A 224 -16.39 -9.44 16.31
N LEU A 225 -16.11 -9.91 17.53
CA LEU A 225 -16.75 -9.40 18.74
C LEU A 225 -15.81 -8.48 19.51
N ARG A 226 -16.29 -7.26 19.80
CA ARG A 226 -15.58 -6.27 20.63
C ARG A 226 -15.20 -6.83 22.01
N ASP A 227 -16.10 -7.57 22.65
CA ASP A 227 -15.90 -8.08 24.01
C ASP A 227 -14.98 -9.29 24.09
N ALA A 228 -14.62 -9.90 22.95
CA ALA A 228 -13.70 -11.03 22.90
C ALA A 228 -12.22 -10.58 23.02
N GLN A 229 -11.95 -9.27 22.97
CA GLN A 229 -10.61 -8.69 23.12
C GLN A 229 -10.46 -7.98 24.46
N GLN A 230 -9.33 -8.18 25.12
CA GLN A 230 -8.93 -7.42 26.31
C GLN A 230 -7.66 -6.60 26.01
N PRO A 231 -7.61 -5.30 26.35
CA PRO A 231 -8.74 -4.49 26.81
C PRO A 231 -9.72 -4.17 25.66
N SER A 232 -11.03 -4.21 25.94
CA SER A 232 -12.10 -3.99 24.96
C SER A 232 -12.17 -2.56 24.36
N GLN A 233 -11.33 -1.65 24.86
CA GLN A 233 -11.26 -0.25 24.46
C GLN A 233 -10.22 0.04 23.36
N ARG A 234 -9.45 -0.96 22.90
CA ARG A 234 -8.54 -0.76 21.75
C ARG A 234 -9.33 -0.39 20.50
N PHE A 235 -8.75 0.50 19.69
CA PHE A 235 -9.30 0.88 18.38
C PHE A 235 -9.68 -0.36 17.57
N GLY A 236 -10.92 -0.42 17.06
CA GLY A 236 -11.53 -1.62 16.50
C GLY A 236 -11.70 -1.67 15.00
N GLY A 237 -10.99 -0.83 14.24
CA GLY A 237 -11.13 -0.75 12.78
C GLY A 237 -11.00 -2.10 12.05
N GLY A 238 -10.26 -3.05 12.63
CA GLY A 238 -10.05 -4.39 12.08
C GLY A 238 -11.28 -5.29 12.18
N ARG A 239 -12.15 -5.10 13.17
CA ARG A 239 -13.42 -5.85 13.26
C ARG A 239 -14.33 -5.53 12.08
N GLY A 240 -14.49 -4.24 11.77
CA GLY A 240 -15.24 -3.79 10.59
C GLY A 240 -14.64 -4.32 9.29
N TRP A 241 -13.31 -4.32 9.17
CA TRP A 241 -12.63 -4.94 8.03
C TRP A 241 -12.98 -6.44 7.88
N ASN A 242 -12.81 -7.22 8.95
CA ASN A 242 -13.05 -8.65 8.94
C ASN A 242 -14.52 -8.99 8.66
N LEU A 243 -15.46 -8.21 9.20
CA LEU A 243 -16.88 -8.33 8.86
C LEU A 243 -17.14 -8.05 7.37
N ALA A 244 -16.57 -6.98 6.83
CA ALA A 244 -16.71 -6.66 5.41
C ALA A 244 -16.19 -7.80 4.53
N MET A 245 -15.02 -8.37 4.85
CA MET A 245 -14.43 -9.50 4.11
C MET A 245 -15.30 -10.76 4.18
N LEU A 246 -15.88 -11.11 5.33
CA LEU A 246 -16.78 -12.28 5.41
C LEU A 246 -18.08 -12.05 4.65
N LEU A 247 -18.73 -10.89 4.85
CA LEU A 247 -20.02 -10.58 4.23
C LEU A 247 -19.94 -10.40 2.71
N SER A 248 -18.75 -10.15 2.18
CA SER A 248 -18.47 -10.00 0.74
C SER A 248 -17.72 -11.17 0.12
N ALA A 249 -17.45 -12.25 0.86
CA ALA A 249 -16.71 -13.39 0.35
C ALA A 249 -17.29 -13.91 -0.98
N GLY A 250 -16.40 -14.14 -1.96
CA GLY A 250 -16.74 -14.54 -3.32
C GLY A 250 -17.26 -13.41 -4.23
N ALA A 251 -17.14 -12.13 -3.82
CA ALA A 251 -17.64 -10.98 -4.55
C ALA A 251 -16.73 -9.76 -4.39
N ARG A 252 -16.97 -8.70 -5.18
CA ARG A 252 -16.35 -7.40 -4.93
C ARG A 252 -17.09 -6.64 -3.83
N LEU A 253 -16.43 -5.70 -3.18
CA LEU A 253 -17.05 -4.75 -2.27
C LEU A 253 -16.45 -3.36 -2.41
N ALA A 254 -17.25 -2.34 -2.10
CA ALA A 254 -16.71 -1.03 -1.75
C ALA A 254 -16.64 -0.90 -0.23
N LEU A 255 -15.59 -0.26 0.28
CA LEU A 255 -15.36 -0.07 1.71
C LEU A 255 -15.14 1.41 2.00
N LEU A 256 -15.96 1.98 2.87
CA LEU A 256 -15.92 3.38 3.25
C LEU A 256 -15.74 3.52 4.75
N ASP A 257 -14.95 4.50 5.16
CA ASP A 257 -14.93 4.99 6.54
C ASP A 257 -15.97 6.10 6.71
N ASP A 258 -16.51 6.24 7.92
CA ASP A 258 -17.54 7.22 8.29
C ASP A 258 -17.11 8.69 8.06
N ASP A 259 -15.81 8.98 7.91
CA ASP A 259 -15.26 10.30 7.59
C ASP A 259 -15.09 10.59 6.09
N LEU A 260 -15.46 9.67 5.19
CA LEU A 260 -15.37 9.89 3.75
C LEU A 260 -16.56 10.66 3.18
N LEU A 261 -16.34 11.35 2.06
CA LEU A 261 -17.34 12.16 1.36
C LEU A 261 -17.25 12.03 -0.16
N LEU A 262 -18.40 11.85 -0.80
CA LEU A 262 -18.59 11.94 -2.25
C LEU A 262 -19.06 13.35 -2.64
N PRO A 263 -18.89 13.76 -3.90
CA PRO A 263 -18.39 13.02 -5.07
C PRO A 263 -16.86 12.87 -5.08
N LEU A 264 -16.32 12.03 -5.97
CA LEU A 264 -14.89 12.05 -6.27
C LEU A 264 -14.54 13.35 -7.02
N ARG A 265 -13.32 13.85 -6.81
CA ARG A 265 -12.79 15.01 -7.53
C ARG A 265 -11.42 14.74 -8.12
N ARG A 266 -11.20 15.18 -9.36
CA ARG A 266 -9.94 15.06 -10.08
C ARG A 266 -9.13 16.35 -9.87
N PRO A 267 -7.87 16.28 -9.41
CA PRO A 267 -7.04 17.46 -9.23
C PRO A 267 -6.63 18.06 -10.58
N GLU A 268 -6.39 19.37 -10.62
CA GLU A 268 -6.04 20.11 -11.86
C GLU A 268 -4.76 19.60 -12.52
N TYR A 269 -3.82 19.07 -11.73
CA TYR A 269 -2.56 18.50 -12.21
C TYR A 269 -2.68 17.03 -12.65
N ALA A 270 -3.89 16.45 -12.63
CA ALA A 270 -4.08 15.08 -13.08
C ALA A 270 -3.86 14.96 -14.60
N ARG A 271 -3.09 13.94 -15.00
CA ARG A 271 -2.82 13.59 -16.40
C ARG A 271 -3.44 12.22 -16.72
N PRO A 272 -3.71 11.91 -18.00
CA PRO A 272 -4.14 10.56 -18.41
C PRO A 272 -3.00 9.55 -18.26
N GLY A 273 -3.32 8.26 -18.39
CA GLY A 273 -2.32 7.18 -18.39
C GLY A 273 -1.85 6.74 -17.00
N LEU A 274 -0.89 5.82 -17.00
CA LEU A 274 -0.22 5.29 -15.83
C LEU A 274 1.21 5.85 -15.72
N ASP A 275 1.62 6.26 -14.53
CA ASP A 275 3.03 6.50 -14.21
C ASP A 275 3.71 5.17 -13.83
N PRO A 276 4.66 4.67 -14.65
CA PRO A 276 5.34 3.41 -14.36
C PRO A 276 6.38 3.54 -13.25
N ASN A 277 6.66 4.73 -12.72
CA ASN A 277 7.67 4.93 -11.69
C ASN A 277 7.18 4.43 -10.30
N PRO A 278 7.75 3.35 -9.75
CA PRO A 278 7.35 2.87 -8.42
C PRO A 278 7.77 3.83 -7.30
N ALA A 279 8.65 4.80 -7.59
CA ALA A 279 9.13 5.82 -6.65
C ALA A 279 8.50 7.21 -6.89
N ALA A 280 7.51 7.33 -7.79
CA ALA A 280 6.78 8.59 -7.94
C ALA A 280 6.15 8.97 -6.60
N LEU A 281 6.36 10.21 -6.17
CA LEU A 281 5.74 10.75 -4.96
C LEU A 281 4.33 11.26 -5.30
N ALA A 282 3.43 11.18 -4.31
CA ALA A 282 2.15 11.87 -4.40
C ALA A 282 2.36 13.37 -4.19
N HIS A 283 1.47 14.17 -4.78
CA HIS A 283 1.45 15.62 -4.63
C HIS A 283 0.63 16.02 -3.41
N ALA A 284 1.09 17.05 -2.71
CA ALA A 284 0.34 17.73 -1.67
C ALA A 284 0.02 19.18 -2.07
N ARG A 285 -1.19 19.64 -1.76
CA ARG A 285 -1.58 21.05 -1.78
C ARG A 285 -2.13 21.45 -0.43
N PHE A 286 -2.02 22.72 -0.10
CA PHE A 286 -2.29 23.26 1.23
C PHE A 286 -3.37 24.37 1.21
N PRO A 287 -4.65 24.00 0.98
CA PRO A 287 -5.77 24.94 1.02
C PRO A 287 -5.92 25.60 2.38
N SER A 288 -6.46 26.82 2.42
CA SER A 288 -6.50 27.60 3.65
C SER A 288 -7.57 27.11 4.65
N SER A 289 -8.62 26.43 4.15
CA SER A 289 -9.76 25.95 4.92
C SER A 289 -10.19 24.53 4.53
N MET A 290 -11.03 23.91 5.37
CA MET A 290 -11.65 22.62 5.08
C MET A 290 -12.56 22.71 3.84
N GLU A 291 -13.30 23.80 3.70
CA GLU A 291 -14.19 24.06 2.57
C GLU A 291 -13.41 24.14 1.26
N GLU A 292 -12.28 24.88 1.24
CA GLU A 292 -11.40 24.95 0.06
C GLU A 292 -10.78 23.59 -0.26
N ALA A 293 -10.36 22.83 0.76
CA ALA A 293 -9.82 21.50 0.57
C ALA A 293 -10.86 20.53 -0.04
N LEU A 294 -12.09 20.52 0.46
CA LEU A 294 -13.15 19.67 -0.07
C LEU A 294 -13.63 20.10 -1.46
N ALA A 295 -13.54 21.40 -1.78
CA ALA A 295 -13.85 21.97 -3.08
C ALA A 295 -12.68 21.90 -4.09
N SER A 296 -11.52 21.37 -3.71
CA SER A 296 -10.36 21.29 -4.60
C SER A 296 -10.57 20.26 -5.71
N GLY A 297 -10.21 20.65 -6.94
CA GLY A 297 -10.35 19.83 -8.14
C GLY A 297 -11.75 19.82 -8.76
N GLU A 298 -11.87 19.22 -9.92
CA GLU A 298 -13.11 19.10 -10.69
C GLU A 298 -13.90 17.86 -10.26
N GLU A 299 -15.23 17.97 -10.15
CA GLU A 299 -16.10 16.83 -9.86
C GLU A 299 -16.05 15.79 -11.00
N VAL A 300 -15.85 14.52 -10.64
CA VAL A 300 -15.91 13.42 -11.59
C VAL A 300 -17.35 13.27 -12.06
N ALA A 301 -17.59 13.47 -13.36
CA ALA A 301 -18.94 13.42 -13.94
C ALA A 301 -19.56 12.01 -13.94
N GLY A 302 -18.72 10.97 -14.02
CA GLY A 302 -19.15 9.57 -14.06
C GLY A 302 -19.52 9.00 -12.69
N ASP A 303 -20.01 7.75 -12.71
CA ASP A 303 -20.21 6.99 -11.49
C ASP A 303 -18.86 6.49 -10.93
N ALA A 304 -18.47 6.96 -9.75
CA ALA A 304 -17.27 6.60 -9.01
C ALA A 304 -17.22 5.10 -8.72
N PHE A 305 -18.35 4.49 -8.34
CA PHE A 305 -18.36 3.04 -8.12
C PHE A 305 -18.19 2.28 -9.44
N ALA A 306 -18.76 2.76 -10.54
CA ALA A 306 -18.54 2.16 -11.86
C ALA A 306 -17.08 2.31 -12.31
N LEU A 307 -16.47 3.49 -12.12
CA LEU A 307 -15.07 3.76 -12.43
C LEU A 307 -14.14 2.74 -11.75
N ASP A 308 -14.31 2.53 -10.45
CA ASP A 308 -13.52 1.56 -9.70
C ASP A 308 -13.85 0.12 -10.11
N MET A 309 -15.10 -0.20 -10.42
CA MET A 309 -15.53 -1.53 -10.90
C MET A 309 -14.94 -1.90 -12.28
N GLU A 310 -14.58 -0.92 -13.12
CA GLU A 310 -13.90 -1.20 -14.39
C GLU A 310 -12.47 -1.72 -14.18
N CYS A 311 -11.84 -1.38 -13.04
CA CYS A 311 -10.46 -1.74 -12.74
C CYS A 311 -10.34 -2.89 -11.71
N CYS A 312 -11.15 -2.86 -10.67
CA CYS A 312 -11.08 -3.82 -9.57
C CYS A 312 -11.50 -5.24 -10.02
N GLY A 313 -10.59 -6.20 -9.87
CA GLY A 313 -10.72 -7.59 -10.31
C GLY A 313 -10.18 -7.87 -11.73
N GLN A 314 -9.76 -6.82 -12.47
CA GLN A 314 -9.15 -6.99 -13.78
C GLN A 314 -7.67 -7.37 -13.71
N ALA A 315 -7.15 -7.90 -14.81
CA ALA A 315 -5.72 -8.01 -15.03
C ALA A 315 -5.14 -6.63 -15.35
N LEU A 316 -3.93 -6.33 -14.87
CA LEU A 316 -3.25 -5.06 -15.09
C LEU A 316 -3.16 -4.74 -16.59
N GLY A 317 -2.77 -5.71 -17.42
CA GLY A 317 -2.61 -5.48 -18.86
C GLY A 317 -3.91 -5.05 -19.55
N ALA A 318 -5.07 -5.56 -19.11
CA ALA A 318 -6.36 -5.14 -19.64
C ALA A 318 -6.71 -3.69 -19.27
N VAL A 319 -6.40 -3.28 -18.02
CA VAL A 319 -6.60 -1.90 -17.56
C VAL A 319 -5.64 -0.93 -18.26
N LEU A 320 -4.40 -1.34 -18.50
CA LEU A 320 -3.42 -0.53 -19.25
C LEU A 320 -3.82 -0.37 -20.72
N ALA A 321 -4.34 -1.42 -21.35
CA ALA A 321 -4.77 -1.39 -22.76
C ALA A 321 -5.97 -0.46 -23.00
N THR A 322 -6.80 -0.22 -21.98
CA THR A 322 -8.11 0.44 -22.15
C THR A 322 -8.23 1.78 -21.43
N ARG A 323 -7.68 1.90 -20.21
CA ARG A 323 -7.98 3.01 -19.31
C ARG A 323 -6.78 3.85 -18.93
N TYR A 324 -5.63 3.21 -18.67
CA TYR A 324 -4.42 3.86 -18.19
C TYR A 324 -3.19 3.41 -18.99
N PRO A 325 -3.06 3.78 -20.27
CA PRO A 325 -1.91 3.40 -21.07
C PRO A 325 -0.60 3.94 -20.47
N VAL A 326 0.48 3.18 -20.65
CA VAL A 326 1.83 3.62 -20.32
C VAL A 326 2.40 4.34 -21.53
N GLU A 327 2.79 5.60 -21.35
CA GLU A 327 3.51 6.34 -22.38
C GLU A 327 4.97 5.83 -22.46
N ARG A 328 5.43 5.51 -23.66
CA ARG A 328 6.81 5.01 -23.90
C ARG A 328 7.87 5.97 -23.35
N ALA A 329 7.67 7.27 -23.54
CA ALA A 329 8.58 8.30 -23.05
C ALA A 329 8.73 8.29 -21.52
N ALA A 330 7.70 7.84 -20.79
CA ALA A 330 7.75 7.72 -19.34
C ALA A 330 8.70 6.62 -18.87
N LEU A 331 9.09 5.65 -19.73
CA LEU A 331 10.03 4.60 -19.36
C LEU A 331 11.48 5.10 -19.33
N ARG A 332 11.82 6.21 -20.02
CA ARG A 332 13.19 6.69 -20.15
C ARG A 332 13.86 6.88 -18.78
N GLY A 333 15.04 6.30 -18.60
CA GLY A 333 15.78 6.30 -17.34
C GLY A 333 15.27 5.31 -16.28
N MET A 334 14.17 4.59 -16.52
CA MET A 334 13.69 3.57 -15.60
C MET A 334 14.48 2.29 -15.73
N ASN A 335 14.85 1.72 -14.59
CA ASN A 335 15.47 0.40 -14.53
C ASN A 335 14.42 -0.69 -14.74
N LEU A 336 14.62 -1.57 -15.74
CA LEU A 336 13.65 -2.62 -16.08
C LEU A 336 13.35 -3.56 -14.89
N GLY A 337 14.36 -3.95 -14.11
CA GLY A 337 14.18 -4.79 -12.93
C GLY A 337 13.39 -4.13 -11.79
N ARG A 338 13.27 -2.79 -11.79
CA ARG A 338 12.38 -2.08 -10.85
C ARG A 338 10.91 -2.10 -11.28
N LEU A 339 10.65 -2.50 -12.53
CA LEU A 339 9.31 -2.65 -13.09
C LEU A 339 8.80 -4.09 -12.98
N ASP A 340 9.48 -4.97 -12.23
CA ASP A 340 9.08 -6.38 -12.01
C ASP A 340 7.65 -6.52 -11.46
N ASN A 341 7.13 -5.51 -10.77
CA ASN A 341 5.73 -5.50 -10.29
C ASN A 341 4.70 -5.22 -11.40
N LEU A 342 5.13 -4.81 -12.59
CA LEU A 342 4.28 -4.62 -13.77
C LEU A 342 4.21 -5.92 -14.57
N ALA A 343 3.49 -6.90 -14.04
CA ALA A 343 3.16 -8.12 -14.79
C ALA A 343 1.76 -7.99 -15.42
N GLU A 344 1.64 -8.35 -16.69
CA GLU A 344 0.40 -8.21 -17.46
C GLU A 344 -0.78 -8.97 -16.83
N THR A 345 -0.51 -10.12 -16.21
CA THR A 345 -1.51 -10.99 -15.57
C THR A 345 -1.82 -10.62 -14.13
N SER A 346 -1.04 -9.72 -13.51
CA SER A 346 -1.26 -9.30 -12.13
C SER A 346 -2.68 -8.79 -11.95
N ARG A 347 -3.34 -9.23 -10.88
CA ARG A 347 -4.71 -8.85 -10.60
C ARG A 347 -4.76 -7.58 -9.78
N ILE A 348 -5.58 -6.62 -10.20
CA ILE A 348 -5.88 -5.42 -9.41
C ILE A 348 -6.91 -5.80 -8.35
N VAL A 349 -6.43 -6.11 -7.14
CA VAL A 349 -7.29 -6.58 -6.04
C VAL A 349 -7.92 -5.44 -5.27
N ALA A 350 -7.38 -4.23 -5.42
CA ALA A 350 -7.83 -3.05 -4.70
C ALA A 350 -7.69 -1.79 -5.56
N THR A 351 -8.63 -0.86 -5.40
CA THR A 351 -8.52 0.49 -5.96
C THR A 351 -8.49 1.52 -4.84
N LEU A 352 -7.69 2.56 -5.04
CA LEU A 352 -7.39 3.58 -4.05
C LEU A 352 -7.54 4.96 -4.66
N HIS A 353 -8.04 5.89 -3.86
CA HIS A 353 -8.08 7.31 -4.19
C HIS A 353 -7.12 8.08 -3.29
N GLY A 354 -6.64 9.20 -3.82
CA GLY A 354 -6.08 10.25 -2.98
C GLY A 354 -7.16 10.83 -2.05
N SER A 355 -6.76 11.70 -1.13
CA SER A 355 -7.69 12.30 -0.15
C SER A 355 -7.63 13.82 -0.20
N ARG A 356 -8.78 14.47 -0.03
CA ARG A 356 -8.87 15.93 0.19
C ARG A 356 -9.62 16.25 1.47
N GLY A 357 -9.13 17.20 2.26
CA GLY A 357 -9.63 17.51 3.61
C GLY A 357 -8.58 17.18 4.67
N SER A 358 -8.93 16.45 5.71
CA SER A 358 -7.98 16.03 6.74
C SER A 358 -7.03 14.93 6.26
N SER A 359 -5.80 14.89 6.79
CA SER A 359 -4.89 13.78 6.50
C SER A 359 -5.36 12.45 7.11
N ARG A 360 -5.18 11.35 6.37
CA ARG A 360 -5.47 9.97 6.80
C ARG A 360 -4.48 9.44 7.86
N THR A 361 -3.36 10.12 8.08
CA THR A 361 -2.30 9.67 9.00
C THR A 361 -2.52 10.16 10.44
N GLU A 362 -1.91 9.46 11.39
CA GLU A 362 -1.93 9.83 12.82
C GLU A 362 -0.86 10.89 13.18
N ASN A 363 0.24 10.91 12.44
CA ASN A 363 1.30 11.92 12.52
C ASN A 363 1.51 12.57 11.15
N ALA A 364 2.29 13.64 11.09
CA ALA A 364 2.55 14.42 9.89
C ALA A 364 4.00 14.27 9.37
N LEU A 365 4.70 13.19 9.73
CA LEU A 365 6.11 12.97 9.33
C LEU A 365 6.29 12.95 7.81
N TRP A 366 5.26 12.52 7.07
CA TRP A 366 5.25 12.49 5.61
C TRP A 366 5.38 13.90 4.97
N LEU A 367 5.04 14.98 5.69
CA LEU A 367 5.23 16.37 5.21
C LEU A 367 6.71 16.76 5.04
N TYR A 368 7.63 15.98 5.59
CA TYR A 368 9.07 16.17 5.43
C TYR A 368 9.65 15.36 4.26
N GLN A 369 8.80 14.65 3.51
CA GLN A 369 9.16 13.80 2.37
C GLN A 369 8.39 14.20 1.09
N LEU A 370 7.99 15.47 1.02
CA LEU A 370 7.22 16.02 -0.10
C LEU A 370 8.07 16.15 -1.37
N ASP A 371 7.42 16.06 -2.53
CA ASP A 371 8.02 16.45 -3.80
C ASP A 371 8.40 17.93 -3.82
N VAL A 372 9.25 18.32 -4.76
CA VAL A 372 9.83 19.68 -4.85
C VAL A 372 8.76 20.76 -4.86
N GLN A 373 7.69 20.59 -5.64
CA GLN A 373 6.64 21.61 -5.78
C GLN A 373 5.80 21.70 -4.51
N SER A 374 5.35 20.56 -3.98
CA SER A 374 4.54 20.52 -2.76
C SER A 374 5.32 21.06 -1.56
N ARG A 375 6.63 20.76 -1.48
CA ARG A 375 7.51 21.28 -0.44
C ARG A 375 7.66 22.80 -0.51
N ALA A 376 7.85 23.33 -1.72
CA ALA A 376 7.95 24.78 -1.94
C ALA A 376 6.71 25.52 -1.42
N GLU A 377 5.51 24.98 -1.65
CA GLU A 377 4.24 25.51 -1.14
C GLU A 377 4.12 25.37 0.38
N PHE A 378 4.44 24.18 0.92
CA PHE A 378 4.28 23.86 2.34
C PHE A 378 5.01 24.84 3.28
N TRP A 379 6.25 25.20 2.93
CA TRP A 379 7.12 25.97 3.81
C TRP A 379 7.35 27.40 3.37
N GLN A 380 6.65 27.87 2.32
CA GLN A 380 6.90 29.17 1.68
C GLN A 380 6.91 30.32 2.70
N GLU A 381 5.93 30.31 3.60
CA GLU A 381 5.78 31.31 4.66
C GLU A 381 5.59 30.61 6.01
N ARG A 382 6.12 31.21 7.07
CA ARG A 382 5.97 30.69 8.43
C ARG A 382 4.50 30.50 8.83
N ALA A 383 3.63 31.44 8.45
CA ALA A 383 2.20 31.36 8.75
C ALA A 383 1.52 30.18 8.02
N SER A 384 1.88 29.93 6.76
CA SER A 384 1.41 28.75 6.01
C SER A 384 1.90 27.46 6.66
N TYR A 385 3.20 27.38 6.98
CA TYR A 385 3.78 26.22 7.66
C TYR A 385 3.05 25.88 8.97
N GLN A 386 2.84 26.89 9.83
CA GLN A 386 2.15 26.72 11.11
C GLN A 386 0.69 26.27 10.96
N ARG A 387 0.00 26.69 9.89
CA ARG A 387 -1.37 26.26 9.59
C ARG A 387 -1.42 24.80 9.16
N HIS A 388 -0.39 24.32 8.45
CA HIS A 388 -0.43 23.04 7.76
C HIS A 388 0.39 21.93 8.42
N VAL A 389 1.19 22.20 9.45
CA VAL A 389 2.01 21.19 10.15
C VAL A 389 1.17 20.06 10.77
N ASP A 390 -0.11 20.32 11.06
CA ASP A 390 -1.07 19.31 11.53
C ASP A 390 -1.81 18.57 10.40
N ALA A 391 -1.58 18.93 9.14
CA ALA A 391 -2.22 18.38 7.94
C ALA A 391 -3.76 18.29 8.06
N GLN A 392 -4.38 19.38 8.54
CA GLN A 392 -5.84 19.46 8.74
C GLN A 392 -6.60 19.75 7.45
N HIS A 393 -6.02 20.57 6.58
CA HIS A 393 -6.54 20.95 5.26
C HIS A 393 -5.47 20.62 4.23
N VAL A 394 -5.64 19.50 3.53
CA VAL A 394 -4.66 19.01 2.58
C VAL A 394 -5.35 18.29 1.43
N VAL A 395 -4.81 18.45 0.23
CA VAL A 395 -5.11 17.58 -0.91
C VAL A 395 -3.87 16.72 -1.13
N HIS A 396 -4.00 15.40 -1.04
CA HIS A 396 -2.90 14.45 -1.19
C HIS A 396 -3.28 13.36 -2.19
N THR A 397 -2.76 13.45 -3.42
CA THR A 397 -3.18 12.63 -4.57
C THR A 397 -2.01 12.38 -5.52
N VAL A 398 -2.17 11.46 -6.47
CA VAL A 398 -1.20 11.21 -7.55
C VAL A 398 -1.61 11.94 -8.84
N ALA A 399 -0.65 12.37 -9.65
CA ALA A 399 -0.95 13.04 -10.92
C ALA A 399 -1.45 12.07 -12.01
N GLN A 400 -0.97 10.83 -12.00
CA GLN A 400 -1.41 9.77 -12.91
C GLN A 400 -1.73 8.53 -12.08
N ALA A 401 -2.49 7.60 -12.65
CA ALA A 401 -2.68 6.33 -11.98
C ALA A 401 -1.31 5.66 -11.77
N ARG A 402 -1.16 4.96 -10.65
CA ARG A 402 0.05 4.15 -10.39
C ARG A 402 -0.36 2.83 -9.74
N VAL A 403 0.42 1.79 -9.98
CA VAL A 403 0.27 0.55 -9.23
C VAL A 403 1.17 0.56 -8.01
N VAL A 404 0.65 0.00 -6.92
CA VAL A 404 1.43 -0.25 -5.70
C VAL A 404 1.28 -1.73 -5.31
N PRO A 405 2.29 -2.34 -4.66
CA PRO A 405 2.25 -3.76 -4.31
C PRO A 405 1.08 -4.13 -3.39
N TYR A 406 0.61 -3.19 -2.57
CA TYR A 406 -0.58 -3.32 -1.74
C TYR A 406 -1.03 -1.95 -1.24
N ALA A 407 -2.27 -1.88 -0.74
CA ALA A 407 -2.85 -0.68 -0.17
C ALA A 407 -2.32 -0.39 1.26
N ASN A 408 -1.85 0.84 1.49
CA ASN A 408 -1.42 1.30 2.82
C ASN A 408 -2.55 1.91 3.67
N PHE A 409 -3.70 2.19 3.06
CA PHE A 409 -4.89 2.74 3.69
C PHE A 409 -6.11 1.93 3.25
N THR A 410 -7.26 2.11 3.91
CA THR A 410 -8.56 1.58 3.47
C THR A 410 -8.78 1.80 1.97
N PRO A 411 -8.86 0.73 1.16
CA PRO A 411 -9.20 0.83 -0.25
C PRO A 411 -10.64 1.26 -0.45
N PHE A 412 -10.91 1.93 -1.58
CA PHE A 412 -12.28 2.28 -1.95
C PHE A 412 -13.05 1.04 -2.45
N MET A 413 -12.39 0.18 -3.22
CA MET A 413 -12.94 -1.10 -3.69
C MET A 413 -11.94 -2.24 -3.51
N LEU A 414 -12.47 -3.44 -3.28
CA LEU A 414 -11.72 -4.69 -3.08
C LEU A 414 -12.33 -5.82 -3.91
N ASP A 415 -11.47 -6.64 -4.53
CA ASP A 415 -11.83 -7.89 -5.20
C ASP A 415 -11.67 -9.07 -4.25
N ASN A 416 -12.73 -9.34 -3.50
CA ASN A 416 -12.83 -10.47 -2.58
C ASN A 416 -13.46 -11.70 -3.26
N ALA A 417 -13.28 -11.85 -4.57
CA ALA A 417 -13.70 -13.04 -5.34
C ALA A 417 -12.87 -14.28 -5.03
N ALA A 418 -11.62 -14.08 -4.61
CA ALA A 418 -10.74 -15.12 -4.07
C ALA A 418 -10.39 -14.77 -2.61
N LEU A 419 -9.82 -15.74 -1.88
CA LEU A 419 -9.49 -15.58 -0.47
C LEU A 419 -8.61 -14.34 -0.23
N LEU A 420 -9.20 -13.30 0.37
CA LEU A 420 -8.47 -12.20 1.00
C LEU A 420 -8.30 -12.49 2.49
N PRO A 421 -7.16 -12.16 3.11
CA PRO A 421 -6.90 -12.47 4.51
C PRO A 421 -7.71 -11.59 5.48
N CYS A 422 -7.91 -12.08 6.70
CA CYS A 422 -8.30 -11.22 7.82
C CYS A 422 -7.15 -10.28 8.21
N THR A 423 -7.47 -9.27 9.02
CA THR A 423 -6.49 -8.46 9.74
C THR A 423 -6.67 -8.59 11.25
N ASN A 424 -5.73 -8.03 12.01
CA ASN A 424 -5.86 -7.95 13.47
C ASN A 424 -7.13 -7.15 13.83
N PRO A 425 -8.08 -7.70 14.61
CA PRO A 425 -9.34 -7.01 14.92
C PRO A 425 -9.17 -5.73 15.74
N VAL A 426 -8.02 -5.50 16.35
CA VAL A 426 -7.72 -4.34 17.21
C VAL A 426 -6.40 -3.66 16.86
N GLY A 427 -6.28 -2.40 17.26
CA GLY A 427 -5.09 -1.57 17.03
C GLY A 427 -5.18 -0.79 15.73
N ARG A 428 -4.59 0.42 15.68
CA ARG A 428 -4.54 1.22 14.45
C ARG A 428 -3.53 0.64 13.47
N GLY A 429 -3.75 0.85 12.18
CA GLY A 429 -2.88 0.39 11.09
C GLY A 429 -3.25 -1.02 10.61
N GLU A 430 -4.45 -1.49 10.97
CA GLU A 430 -5.02 -2.76 10.54
C GLU A 430 -5.20 -2.86 9.02
N ASP A 431 -5.46 -1.75 8.35
CA ASP A 431 -5.63 -1.64 6.90
C ASP A 431 -4.30 -1.88 6.18
N SER A 432 -3.23 -1.25 6.67
CA SER A 432 -1.86 -1.48 6.16
C SER A 432 -1.38 -2.92 6.42
N LEU A 433 -1.74 -3.51 7.56
CA LEU A 433 -1.50 -4.92 7.86
C LEU A 433 -2.29 -5.83 6.90
N ALA A 434 -3.55 -5.52 6.64
CA ALA A 434 -4.39 -6.27 5.69
C ALA A 434 -3.80 -6.24 4.27
N GLY A 435 -3.32 -5.08 3.82
CA GLY A 435 -2.61 -4.94 2.56
C GLY A 435 -1.37 -5.82 2.50
N ALA A 436 -0.55 -5.82 3.56
CA ALA A 436 0.65 -6.66 3.61
C ALA A 436 0.33 -8.16 3.63
N LEU A 437 -0.68 -8.58 4.39
CA LEU A 437 -1.17 -9.96 4.40
C LEU A 437 -1.71 -10.36 3.02
N THR A 438 -2.38 -9.45 2.31
CA THR A 438 -2.91 -9.72 0.97
C THR A 438 -1.76 -10.00 0.00
N ARG A 439 -0.74 -9.15 -0.01
CA ARG A 439 0.47 -9.36 -0.83
C ARG A 439 1.24 -10.62 -0.43
N PHE A 440 1.25 -10.97 0.85
CA PHE A 440 1.85 -12.21 1.31
C PHE A 440 1.12 -13.44 0.74
N CYS A 441 -0.22 -13.42 0.75
CA CYS A 441 -1.06 -14.54 0.30
C CYS A 441 -1.19 -14.60 -1.24
N ASP A 442 -1.11 -13.47 -1.93
CA ASP A 442 -1.15 -13.35 -3.38
C ASP A 442 -0.01 -12.41 -3.83
N PRO A 443 1.20 -12.96 -4.13
CA PRO A 443 2.35 -12.18 -4.55
C PRO A 443 2.22 -11.55 -5.94
N ASP A 444 1.12 -11.77 -6.66
CA ASP A 444 0.86 -11.12 -7.95
C ASP A 444 -0.28 -10.11 -7.84
N ALA A 445 -0.90 -9.99 -6.66
CA ALA A 445 -1.86 -8.96 -6.34
C ALA A 445 -1.22 -7.57 -6.38
N LEU A 446 -1.96 -6.63 -6.96
CA LEU A 446 -1.64 -5.21 -7.00
C LEU A 446 -2.82 -4.38 -6.47
N ALA A 447 -2.52 -3.19 -5.99
CA ALA A 447 -3.52 -2.14 -5.84
C ALA A 447 -3.28 -1.03 -6.88
N LEU A 448 -4.36 -0.46 -7.40
CA LEU A 448 -4.33 0.66 -8.33
C LEU A 448 -4.69 1.94 -7.58
N GLU A 449 -3.76 2.88 -7.49
CA GLU A 449 -4.04 4.23 -7.00
C GLU A 449 -4.40 5.12 -8.18
N MET A 450 -5.62 5.65 -8.15
CA MET A 450 -6.19 6.50 -9.19
C MET A 450 -5.94 7.98 -8.84
N PRO A 451 -5.83 8.88 -9.84
CA PRO A 451 -5.58 10.29 -9.59
C PRO A 451 -6.76 11.03 -8.95
N GLU A 452 -7.95 10.44 -8.97
CA GLU A 452 -9.12 10.96 -8.30
C GLU A 452 -8.94 10.98 -6.77
N SER A 453 -9.61 11.95 -6.14
CA SER A 453 -9.61 12.14 -4.70
C SER A 453 -10.99 11.88 -4.11
N ILE A 454 -11.02 11.36 -2.90
CA ILE A 454 -12.21 11.31 -2.05
C ILE A 454 -12.15 12.38 -0.96
N GLY A 455 -13.28 12.97 -0.61
CA GLY A 455 -13.34 13.89 0.52
C GLY A 455 -13.13 13.13 1.83
N HIS A 456 -12.44 13.73 2.79
CA HIS A 456 -12.15 13.13 4.08
C HIS A 456 -12.24 14.19 5.19
N TRP A 457 -13.30 14.12 6.02
CA TRP A 457 -13.66 15.12 7.00
C TRP A 457 -13.89 14.54 8.40
N GLN A 458 -12.89 14.73 9.25
CA GLN A 458 -12.92 14.36 10.66
C GLN A 458 -13.60 15.43 11.51
N GLU A 459 -14.49 15.05 12.42
CA GLU A 459 -15.21 16.01 13.28
C GLU A 459 -14.33 16.69 14.33
N THR A 460 -13.19 16.08 14.67
CA THR A 460 -12.23 16.62 15.65
C THR A 460 -10.89 16.86 14.98
N ALA A 461 -10.39 18.08 15.10
CA ALA A 461 -9.04 18.42 14.68
C ALA A 461 -8.01 17.60 15.47
N ARG A 462 -7.06 16.96 14.77
CA ARG A 462 -5.97 16.20 15.39
C ARG A 462 -4.74 17.09 15.46
N ARG A 463 -4.16 17.25 16.66
CA ARG A 463 -2.80 17.77 16.82
C ARG A 463 -1.80 16.68 16.47
N ARG A 464 -1.31 16.69 15.23
CA ARG A 464 -0.35 15.70 14.71
C ARG A 464 1.07 16.13 15.01
N ALA A 465 1.35 17.42 15.09
CA ALA A 465 2.68 17.96 15.38
C ALA A 465 3.31 17.34 16.65
N ASP A 466 2.54 17.26 17.74
CA ASP A 466 2.99 16.64 19.01
C ASP A 466 3.54 15.20 18.80
N LYS A 467 2.88 14.41 17.95
CA LYS A 467 3.31 13.04 17.63
C LYS A 467 4.43 13.00 16.59
N THR A 468 4.47 13.97 15.68
CA THR A 468 5.51 14.08 14.65
C THR A 468 6.86 14.40 15.28
N LEU A 469 6.90 15.36 16.21
CA LEU A 469 8.12 15.81 16.89
C LEU A 469 8.64 14.81 17.92
N ALA A 470 7.77 13.95 18.47
CA ALA A 470 8.16 12.89 19.38
C ALA A 470 8.96 11.77 18.67
N ALA A 471 9.68 10.98 19.47
CA ALA A 471 10.32 9.77 18.97
C ALA A 471 9.29 8.79 18.41
N ASN A 472 9.57 8.21 17.24
CA ASN A 472 8.63 7.30 16.60
C ASN A 472 8.38 6.07 17.50
N LEU A 473 7.11 5.80 17.72
CA LEU A 473 6.61 4.72 18.55
C LEU A 473 5.60 3.89 17.75
N PRO A 474 6.07 2.92 16.95
CA PRO A 474 5.19 2.09 16.14
C PRO A 474 4.23 1.27 17.02
N ARG A 475 3.04 1.03 16.47
CA ARG A 475 1.97 0.20 17.06
C ARG A 475 2.15 -1.27 16.68
N VAL A 476 1.39 -2.16 17.31
CA VAL A 476 1.49 -3.61 17.05
C VAL A 476 1.23 -3.94 15.59
N ASN A 477 0.22 -3.34 14.96
CA ASN A 477 -0.09 -3.64 13.56
C ASN A 477 0.99 -3.10 12.59
N HIS A 478 1.71 -2.03 12.94
CA HIS A 478 2.86 -1.57 12.16
C HIS A 478 4.02 -2.58 12.25
N PHE A 479 4.31 -3.08 13.46
CA PHE A 479 5.30 -4.15 13.65
C PHE A 479 4.92 -5.40 12.86
N LEU A 480 3.67 -5.88 12.99
CA LEU A 480 3.21 -7.09 12.31
C LEU A 480 3.23 -6.92 10.78
N ARG A 481 2.87 -5.74 10.26
CA ARG A 481 2.98 -5.42 8.83
C ARG A 481 4.42 -5.57 8.36
N ASP A 482 5.37 -4.94 9.04
CA ASP A 482 6.78 -4.98 8.66
C ASP A 482 7.37 -6.39 8.84
N PHE A 483 6.90 -7.12 9.86
CA PHE A 483 7.27 -8.51 10.10
C PHE A 483 6.80 -9.45 8.97
N VAL A 484 5.57 -9.28 8.49
CA VAL A 484 5.01 -10.00 7.34
C VAL A 484 5.77 -9.68 6.05
N GLN A 485 6.11 -8.41 5.83
CA GLN A 485 6.86 -7.98 4.64
C GLN A 485 8.23 -8.66 4.53
N ARG A 486 8.92 -8.89 5.65
CA ARG A 486 10.19 -9.62 5.67
C ARG A 486 10.07 -11.07 5.18
N GLN A 487 8.85 -11.61 5.10
CA GLN A 487 8.58 -12.97 4.63
C GLN A 487 8.23 -13.04 3.15
N TYR A 488 8.16 -11.90 2.45
CA TYR A 488 7.84 -11.89 1.01
C TYR A 488 8.90 -12.65 0.21
N GLY A 489 8.43 -13.45 -0.76
CA GLY A 489 9.30 -14.25 -1.63
C GLY A 489 9.92 -15.49 -0.99
N LEU A 490 9.81 -15.69 0.33
CA LEU A 490 10.36 -16.88 1.00
C LEU A 490 9.55 -18.16 0.71
N PHE A 491 8.28 -18.01 0.36
CA PHE A 491 7.36 -19.12 0.11
C PHE A 491 6.90 -19.15 -1.35
N GLN A 492 6.76 -20.36 -1.89
CA GLN A 492 6.47 -20.62 -3.32
C GLN A 492 5.07 -21.20 -3.58
N ALA A 493 4.27 -21.48 -2.54
CA ALA A 493 2.93 -22.04 -2.71
C ALA A 493 2.03 -21.12 -3.56
N GLU A 494 1.20 -21.66 -4.44
CA GLU A 494 0.26 -20.85 -5.23
C GLU A 494 -1.05 -20.57 -4.48
N ASP A 495 -1.49 -21.50 -3.62
CA ASP A 495 -2.72 -21.37 -2.84
C ASP A 495 -2.57 -20.33 -1.71
N PRO A 496 -3.40 -19.27 -1.68
CA PRO A 496 -3.41 -18.28 -0.61
C PRO A 496 -3.61 -18.88 0.78
N ALA A 497 -4.43 -19.94 0.91
CA ALA A 497 -4.67 -20.59 2.20
C ALA A 497 -3.41 -21.33 2.70
N ALA A 498 -2.72 -22.05 1.82
CA ALA A 498 -1.45 -22.70 2.12
C ALA A 498 -0.37 -21.70 2.57
N ARG A 499 -0.22 -20.56 1.86
CA ARG A 499 0.68 -19.47 2.28
C ARG A 499 0.34 -18.96 3.67
N MET A 500 -0.92 -18.64 3.91
CA MET A 500 -1.36 -18.16 5.23
C MET A 500 -1.07 -19.19 6.33
N GLY A 501 -1.23 -20.49 6.05
CA GLY A 501 -0.79 -21.57 6.95
C GLY A 501 0.71 -21.54 7.25
N MET A 502 1.57 -21.23 6.28
CA MET A 502 3.00 -21.03 6.53
C MET A 502 3.27 -19.82 7.43
N LEU A 503 2.54 -18.71 7.24
CA LEU A 503 2.66 -17.54 8.11
C LEU A 503 2.26 -17.85 9.56
N VAL A 504 1.25 -18.69 9.78
CA VAL A 504 0.86 -19.16 11.12
C VAL A 504 2.05 -19.79 11.84
N HIS A 505 2.83 -20.62 11.15
CA HIS A 505 4.03 -21.23 11.73
C HIS A 505 5.12 -20.19 12.03
N VAL A 506 5.33 -19.21 11.15
CA VAL A 506 6.30 -18.12 11.38
C VAL A 506 5.91 -17.26 12.59
N LEU A 507 4.62 -16.93 12.73
CA LEU A 507 4.12 -16.18 13.88
C LEU A 507 4.25 -16.98 15.18
N ARG A 508 3.95 -18.28 15.14
CA ARG A 508 4.10 -19.18 16.30
C ARG A 508 5.56 -19.40 16.69
N ASP A 509 6.48 -19.40 15.74
CA ASP A 509 7.93 -19.46 16.01
C ASP A 509 8.39 -18.21 16.77
N MET A 510 8.06 -17.01 16.28
CA MET A 510 8.34 -15.76 16.99
C MET A 510 7.68 -15.72 18.38
N ALA A 511 6.44 -16.20 18.49
CA ALA A 511 5.74 -16.29 19.76
C ALA A 511 6.40 -17.30 20.72
N GLY A 512 6.95 -18.40 20.21
CA GLY A 512 7.60 -19.48 20.96
C GLY A 512 9.08 -19.23 21.29
N ALA A 513 9.70 -18.22 20.69
CA ALA A 513 11.10 -17.87 20.93
C ALA A 513 11.41 -17.58 22.42
N SER A 514 12.69 -17.58 22.81
CA SER A 514 13.05 -17.22 24.19
C SER A 514 12.68 -15.77 24.51
N GLU A 515 12.51 -15.45 25.80
CA GLU A 515 12.24 -14.08 26.24
C GLU A 515 13.29 -13.09 25.70
N ASN A 516 14.57 -13.45 25.85
CA ASN A 516 15.69 -12.65 25.34
C ASN A 516 15.64 -12.46 23.82
N ALA A 517 15.27 -13.49 23.05
CA ALA A 517 15.16 -13.39 21.60
C ALA A 517 14.03 -12.42 21.18
N ARG A 518 12.86 -12.49 21.83
CA ARG A 518 11.75 -11.56 21.58
C ARG A 518 12.12 -10.11 21.94
N ILE A 519 12.80 -9.90 23.07
CA ILE A 519 13.32 -8.57 23.45
C ILE A 519 14.30 -8.05 22.40
N ALA A 520 15.25 -8.89 21.98
CA ALA A 520 16.24 -8.52 20.98
C ALA A 520 15.58 -8.13 19.65
N HIS A 521 14.58 -8.90 19.21
CA HIS A 521 13.87 -8.62 17.97
C HIS A 521 13.09 -7.30 18.00
N LEU A 522 12.42 -7.00 19.12
CA LEU A 522 11.75 -5.71 19.30
C LEU A 522 12.74 -4.54 19.34
N ARG A 523 13.91 -4.72 19.98
CA ARG A 523 14.97 -3.71 19.98
C ARG A 523 15.51 -3.46 18.58
N GLU A 524 15.79 -4.52 17.83
CA GLU A 524 16.24 -4.44 16.44
C GLU A 524 15.23 -3.70 15.57
N TYR A 525 13.94 -4.06 15.69
CA TYR A 525 12.86 -3.39 14.96
C TYR A 525 12.79 -1.89 15.28
N LEU A 526 12.74 -1.53 16.57
CA LEU A 526 12.68 -0.13 17.00
C LEU A 526 13.92 0.66 16.57
N SER A 527 15.09 0.03 16.60
CA SER A 527 16.32 0.63 16.11
C SER A 527 16.26 0.91 14.62
N TYR A 528 15.83 -0.09 13.84
CA TYR A 528 15.68 0.04 12.39
C TYR A 528 14.72 1.18 12.00
N VAL A 529 13.51 1.22 12.56
CA VAL A 529 12.52 2.24 12.16
C VAL A 529 12.95 3.66 12.53
N ARG A 530 13.66 3.84 13.66
CA ARG A 530 14.15 5.15 14.09
C ARG A 530 15.38 5.58 13.29
N ALA A 531 16.31 4.66 13.04
CA ALA A 531 17.48 4.92 12.20
C ALA A 531 17.06 5.32 10.79
N ASN A 532 16.08 4.63 10.20
CA ASN A 532 15.53 4.98 8.89
C ASN A 532 14.91 6.39 8.87
N ILE A 533 14.20 6.81 9.91
CA ILE A 533 13.66 8.18 9.99
C ILE A 533 14.78 9.22 10.06
N ILE A 534 15.80 8.97 10.88
CA ILE A 534 16.96 9.85 11.03
C ILE A 534 17.69 10.00 9.70
N ASP A 535 18.03 8.88 9.07
CA ASP A 535 18.75 8.83 7.81
C ASP A 535 18.00 9.57 6.71
N ASN A 536 16.70 9.28 6.54
CA ASN A 536 15.88 9.97 5.55
C ASN A 536 15.81 11.49 5.82
N LEU A 537 15.57 11.92 7.06
CA LEU A 537 15.48 13.35 7.37
C LEU A 537 16.82 14.07 7.23
N GLN A 538 17.94 13.42 7.56
CA GLN A 538 19.27 13.99 7.34
C GLN A 538 19.54 14.22 5.85
N HIS A 539 19.25 13.23 5.01
CA HIS A 539 19.33 13.39 3.56
C HIS A 539 18.42 14.50 3.03
N GLN A 540 17.19 14.63 3.57
CA GLN A 540 16.32 15.74 3.20
C GLN A 540 16.94 17.09 3.61
N ILE A 541 17.41 17.24 4.85
CA ILE A 541 18.04 18.47 5.34
C ILE A 541 19.24 18.87 4.46
N GLU A 542 20.08 17.91 4.08
CA GLU A 542 21.25 18.14 3.22
C GLU A 542 20.86 18.50 1.78
N GLY A 543 19.75 17.92 1.29
CA GLY A 543 19.25 18.14 -0.07
C GLY A 543 18.55 19.47 -0.30
N VAL A 544 18.27 20.26 0.75
CA VAL A 544 17.56 21.55 0.67
C VAL A 544 18.25 22.66 1.47
N PRO A 545 19.40 23.17 1.00
CA PRO A 545 20.17 24.20 1.72
C PRO A 545 19.39 25.51 1.93
N GLU A 546 18.35 25.76 1.13
CA GLU A 546 17.46 26.92 1.19
C GLU A 546 16.29 26.76 2.18
N ALA A 547 16.19 25.63 2.88
CA ALA A 547 15.07 25.35 3.77
C ALA A 547 14.94 26.42 4.87
N PRO A 548 13.71 26.88 5.18
CA PRO A 548 13.51 27.91 6.18
C PRO A 548 13.78 27.40 7.60
N VAL A 549 14.17 28.31 8.49
CA VAL A 549 14.59 28.00 9.86
C VAL A 549 13.52 27.26 10.67
N TRP A 550 12.23 27.55 10.46
CA TRP A 550 11.14 26.88 11.17
C TRP A 550 10.98 25.41 10.77
N TRP A 551 11.14 25.07 9.49
CA TRP A 551 11.10 23.69 9.04
C TRP A 551 12.34 22.92 9.51
N LEU A 552 13.52 23.55 9.41
CA LEU A 552 14.78 22.97 9.88
C LEU A 552 14.78 22.70 11.38
N ALA A 553 14.14 23.57 12.18
CA ALA A 553 13.99 23.36 13.62
C ALA A 553 13.23 22.06 13.91
N ASP A 554 12.05 21.89 13.31
CA ASP A 554 11.23 20.70 13.52
C ASP A 554 11.91 19.45 12.97
N ALA A 555 12.49 19.50 11.76
CA ALA A 555 13.21 18.35 11.18
C ALA A 555 14.37 17.89 12.09
N ARG A 556 15.12 18.84 12.67
CA ARG A 556 16.19 18.56 13.64
C ARG A 556 15.63 18.03 14.95
N GLU A 557 14.49 18.54 15.43
CA GLU A 557 13.83 18.05 16.62
C GLU A 557 13.40 16.59 16.46
N VAL A 558 12.81 16.22 15.31
CA VAL A 558 12.45 14.83 15.00
C VAL A 558 13.71 13.94 14.99
N VAL A 559 14.79 14.37 14.34
CA VAL A 559 16.07 13.64 14.33
C VAL A 559 16.60 13.44 15.75
N GLN A 560 16.62 14.50 16.57
CA GLN A 560 17.11 14.46 17.95
C GLN A 560 16.25 13.56 18.84
N ALA A 561 14.92 13.64 18.73
CA ALA A 561 14.01 12.82 19.52
C ALA A 561 14.21 11.32 19.23
N ASN A 562 14.33 10.96 17.94
CA ASN A 562 14.59 9.59 17.53
C ASN A 562 15.99 9.11 17.93
N ALA A 563 17.03 9.96 17.79
CA ALA A 563 18.39 9.63 18.20
C ALA A 563 18.50 9.41 19.72
N LYS A 564 17.85 10.26 20.52
CA LYS A 564 17.77 10.09 21.98
C LYS A 564 17.09 8.76 22.34
N ALA A 565 16.01 8.41 21.64
CA ALA A 565 15.30 7.15 21.88
C ALA A 565 16.09 5.90 21.42
N LEU A 566 16.98 6.02 20.42
CA LEU A 566 17.90 4.95 20.03
C LEU A 566 18.96 4.65 21.11
N LEU A 567 19.50 5.71 21.72
CA LEU A 567 20.53 5.59 22.75
C LEU A 567 19.95 5.25 24.13
N ALA A 568 18.64 5.43 24.32
CA ALA A 568 17.97 5.09 25.56
C ALA A 568 17.91 3.57 25.75
N ASN A 569 18.37 3.08 26.91
CA ASN A 569 18.22 1.67 27.29
C ASN A 569 16.82 1.36 27.87
N ALA A 570 15.77 1.89 27.24
CA ALA A 570 14.39 1.67 27.66
C ALA A 570 13.88 0.27 27.24
N PRO A 571 12.83 -0.26 27.88
CA PRO A 571 12.09 -1.42 27.36
C PRO A 571 11.67 -1.20 25.90
N PRO A 572 11.79 -2.22 25.02
CA PRO A 572 11.48 -2.09 23.60
C PRO A 572 9.96 -2.17 23.35
N ARG A 573 9.25 -1.18 23.88
CA ARG A 573 7.79 -1.10 23.92
C ARG A 573 7.20 -0.63 22.58
N LEU A 574 6.09 -1.24 22.17
CA LEU A 574 5.22 -0.76 21.09
C LEU A 574 4.10 0.14 21.63
N GLY A 575 3.60 1.06 20.81
CA GLY A 575 2.71 2.15 21.23
C GLY A 575 1.35 1.75 21.78
N ASP A 576 0.88 0.53 21.53
CA ASP A 576 -0.40 0.03 22.07
C ASP A 576 -0.27 -0.61 23.46
N TRP A 577 0.96 -0.77 23.97
CA TRP A 577 1.21 -1.40 25.26
C TRP A 577 1.33 -0.37 26.38
N ALA A 578 1.05 -0.81 27.61
CA ALA A 578 1.09 0.02 28.82
C ALA A 578 2.43 0.77 28.95
N GLU A 579 2.39 2.05 29.35
CA GLU A 579 3.58 2.90 29.36
C GLU A 579 4.68 2.43 30.32
N ASP A 580 4.28 1.77 31.39
CA ASP A 580 5.13 1.20 32.46
C ASP A 580 5.57 -0.24 32.20
N ILE A 581 5.24 -0.83 31.04
CA ILE A 581 5.61 -2.20 30.71
C ILE A 581 7.13 -2.38 30.66
N ASP A 582 7.63 -3.38 31.38
CA ASP A 582 9.04 -3.74 31.39
C ASP A 582 9.42 -4.59 30.16
N ALA A 583 10.71 -4.88 29.99
CA ALA A 583 11.18 -5.65 28.84
C ALA A 583 10.64 -7.11 28.82
N PRO A 584 10.60 -7.84 29.95
CA PRO A 584 9.89 -9.13 30.02
C PRO A 584 8.41 -9.02 29.65
N GLY A 585 7.73 -7.95 30.08
CA GLY A 585 6.35 -7.64 29.71
C GLY A 585 6.18 -7.45 28.21
N CYS A 586 7.08 -6.70 27.56
CA CYS A 586 7.10 -6.54 26.11
C CYS A 586 7.21 -7.89 25.39
N ALA A 587 8.07 -8.80 25.87
CA ALA A 587 8.22 -10.13 25.30
C ALA A 587 6.95 -10.98 25.44
N ARG A 588 6.27 -10.92 26.60
CA ARG A 588 4.98 -11.60 26.80
C ARG A 588 3.90 -11.02 25.90
N ALA A 589 3.82 -9.69 25.78
CA ALA A 589 2.87 -9.01 24.92
C ALA A 589 3.09 -9.39 23.45
N LEU A 590 4.34 -9.41 22.96
CA LEU A 590 4.65 -9.85 21.60
C LEU A 590 4.18 -11.29 21.35
N ALA A 591 4.47 -12.22 22.26
CA ALA A 591 4.05 -13.61 22.11
C ALA A 591 2.51 -13.73 22.06
N GLN A 592 1.79 -12.94 22.85
CA GLN A 592 0.32 -12.91 22.83
C GLN A 592 -0.21 -12.37 21.49
N GLU A 593 0.33 -11.25 21.00
CA GLU A 593 -0.09 -10.64 19.73
C GLU A 593 0.19 -11.56 18.52
N CYS A 594 1.37 -12.19 18.49
CA CYS A 594 1.72 -13.15 17.44
C CYS A 594 0.82 -14.40 17.46
N ASN A 595 0.57 -14.99 18.64
CA ASN A 595 -0.36 -16.12 18.76
C ASN A 595 -1.79 -15.71 18.38
N ALA A 596 -2.23 -14.52 18.79
CA ALA A 596 -3.57 -14.05 18.49
C ALA A 596 -3.79 -13.90 16.97
N LEU A 597 -2.84 -13.30 16.25
CA LEU A 597 -2.90 -13.21 14.78
C LEU A 597 -2.78 -14.59 14.13
N ALA A 598 -1.90 -15.46 14.63
CA ALA A 598 -1.75 -16.82 14.12
C ALA A 598 -3.06 -17.62 14.20
N ASP A 599 -3.75 -17.59 15.35
CA ASP A 599 -5.05 -18.26 15.52
C ASP A 599 -6.11 -17.69 14.56
N CYS A 600 -6.08 -16.37 14.30
CA CYS A 600 -6.98 -15.75 13.33
C CYS A 600 -6.70 -16.27 11.91
N CYS A 601 -5.44 -16.24 11.48
CA CYS A 601 -5.00 -16.68 10.15
C CYS A 601 -5.21 -18.17 9.91
N GLU A 602 -5.03 -19.03 10.92
CA GLU A 602 -5.20 -20.48 10.81
C GLU A 602 -6.63 -20.87 10.46
N HIS A 603 -7.61 -20.20 11.07
CA HIS A 603 -9.03 -20.54 10.92
C HIS A 603 -9.75 -19.71 9.85
N TRP A 604 -9.13 -18.63 9.37
CA TRP A 604 -9.73 -17.73 8.39
C TRP A 604 -10.15 -18.40 7.07
N PRO A 605 -9.35 -19.28 6.41
CA PRO A 605 -9.74 -19.90 5.14
C PRO A 605 -11.08 -20.63 5.23
N ALA A 606 -11.30 -21.37 6.32
CA ALA A 606 -12.53 -22.13 6.53
C ALA A 606 -13.74 -21.21 6.76
N LEU A 607 -13.55 -20.11 7.52
CA LEU A 607 -14.59 -19.10 7.72
C LEU A 607 -14.95 -18.39 6.41
N TRP A 608 -13.94 -18.00 5.64
CA TRP A 608 -14.12 -17.33 4.36
C TRP A 608 -14.80 -18.25 3.34
N ALA A 609 -14.36 -19.52 3.22
CA ALA A 609 -14.95 -20.48 2.30
C ALA A 609 -16.44 -20.70 2.62
N HIS A 610 -16.78 -20.91 3.89
CA HIS A 610 -18.18 -21.03 4.30
C HIS A 610 -18.97 -19.75 3.98
N ALA A 611 -18.39 -18.58 4.23
CA ALA A 611 -19.04 -17.30 3.91
C ALA A 611 -19.28 -17.13 2.40
N ALA A 612 -18.31 -17.52 1.57
CA ALA A 612 -18.43 -17.50 0.11
C ALA A 612 -19.55 -18.44 -0.38
N GLU A 613 -19.66 -19.64 0.19
CA GLU A 613 -20.75 -20.58 -0.09
C GLU A 613 -22.13 -20.02 0.27
N GLN A 614 -22.24 -19.29 1.38
CA GLN A 614 -23.50 -18.65 1.76
C GLN A 614 -23.85 -17.45 0.87
N GLY A 615 -22.84 -16.70 0.42
CA GLY A 615 -22.98 -15.52 -0.42
C GLY A 615 -23.98 -14.52 0.16
N ASP A 616 -24.99 -14.14 -0.64
CA ASP A 616 -26.01 -13.15 -0.25
C ASP A 616 -26.85 -13.56 0.97
N LYS A 617 -26.97 -14.86 1.25
CA LYS A 617 -27.72 -15.35 2.40
C LYS A 617 -27.07 -14.92 3.72
N LEU A 618 -25.75 -14.81 3.75
CA LEU A 618 -25.04 -14.40 4.96
C LEU A 618 -25.41 -12.98 5.35
N LEU A 619 -25.44 -12.07 4.38
CA LEU A 619 -25.80 -10.66 4.57
C LEU A 619 -27.30 -10.46 4.83
N ALA A 620 -28.16 -11.26 4.22
CA ALA A 620 -29.61 -11.19 4.47
C ALA A 620 -30.01 -11.68 5.87
N GLN A 621 -29.14 -12.45 6.53
CA GLN A 621 -29.39 -13.07 7.83
C GLN A 621 -28.49 -12.50 8.95
N ALA A 622 -27.61 -11.56 8.62
CA ALA A 622 -26.91 -10.71 9.57
C ALA A 622 -27.88 -9.63 10.03
#